data_AF-A0A9X8VKY7-F1
#
_entry.id   AF-A0A9X8VKY7-F1
#
_cell.length_a   1.000
_cell.length_b   1.000
_cell.length_c   1.000
_cell.angle_alpha   90.00
_cell.angle_beta   90.00
_cell.angle_gamma   90.00
#
_symmetry.space_group_name_H-M   'P 1'
#
loop_
_entity.id
_entity.type
_entity.pdbx_description
1 polymer ?
#
loop_
_entity_poly.entity_id
_entity_poly.type
_entity_poly.pdbx_seq_one_letter_code
_entity_poly.pdbx_strand_id
1 'polypeptide(L)'
;GVFGRRQAVHEYPYRDKAWVEDMGRATRRFTIRGFLLQSSGLYTAPDVMTQRDSLVAACETGSAGTLVHPTLGELTVSIPESGLRITEGLAGRVFEFTLTVIESGLRVFAITSSADAASTVQTSWLAVAAKTAGTFIGEIHGTINFFTGTMHTLQNTAAFWERSVTSTMNA
;
A
#
# COMPACT_ATOMS: atom_id res chain seq x y z
N GLY A 1 -23.17 -10.93 -18.59
CA GLY A 1 -22.12 -10.53 -17.63
C GLY A 1 -22.52 -11.00 -16.25
N VAL A 2 -21.55 -11.33 -15.40
CA VAL A 2 -21.81 -11.69 -14.00
C VAL A 2 -21.61 -10.43 -13.15
N PHE A 3 -22.62 -10.09 -12.36
CA PHE A 3 -22.61 -8.90 -11.50
C PHE A 3 -22.78 -9.34 -10.04
N GLY A 4 -21.96 -8.80 -9.13
CA GLY A 4 -22.01 -9.16 -7.73
C GLY A 4 -20.90 -8.53 -6.89
N ARG A 5 -20.81 -8.95 -5.63
CA ARG A 5 -19.77 -8.58 -4.67
C ARG A 5 -19.02 -9.84 -4.23
N ARG A 6 -17.74 -9.69 -3.88
CA ARG A 6 -16.95 -10.77 -3.28
C ARG A 6 -17.41 -10.93 -1.85
N GLN A 7 -17.75 -12.14 -1.47
CA GLN A 7 -18.21 -12.45 -0.12
C GLN A 7 -17.39 -13.62 0.42
N ALA A 8 -16.93 -13.53 1.66
CA ALA A 8 -16.33 -14.63 2.40
C ALA A 8 -17.42 -15.25 3.29
N VAL A 9 -17.63 -16.56 3.13
CA VAL A 9 -18.65 -17.30 3.88
C VAL A 9 -17.96 -18.06 5.01
N HIS A 10 -18.32 -17.74 6.26
CA HIS A 10 -17.79 -18.40 7.44
C HIS A 10 -18.87 -19.31 8.03
N GLU A 11 -18.56 -20.60 8.06
CA GLU A 11 -19.40 -21.65 8.62
C GLU A 11 -18.84 -22.09 9.97
N TYR A 12 -19.70 -22.13 10.99
CA TYR A 12 -19.33 -22.53 12.35
C TYR A 12 -20.06 -23.83 12.71
N PRO A 13 -19.39 -24.78 13.38
CA PRO A 13 -20.04 -26.00 13.85
C PRO A 13 -21.28 -25.70 14.73
N TYR A 14 -22.32 -26.50 14.57
CA TYR A 14 -23.60 -26.38 15.30
C TYR A 14 -24.40 -25.08 15.04
N ARG A 15 -24.17 -24.41 13.91
CA ARG A 15 -24.95 -23.25 13.48
C ARG A 15 -25.60 -23.50 12.12
N ASP A 16 -26.92 -23.34 12.06
CA ASP A 16 -27.68 -23.55 10.81
C ASP A 16 -27.51 -22.41 9.79
N LYS A 17 -26.97 -21.26 10.21
CA LYS A 17 -26.79 -20.07 9.37
C LYS A 17 -25.32 -19.64 9.33
N ALA A 18 -24.77 -19.56 8.12
CA ALA A 18 -23.44 -19.02 7.88
C ALA A 18 -23.39 -17.50 8.12
N TRP A 19 -22.23 -17.00 8.54
CA TRP A 19 -21.95 -15.57 8.55
C TRP A 19 -21.25 -15.19 7.25
N VAL A 20 -21.67 -14.10 6.62
CA VAL A 20 -21.15 -13.66 5.32
C VAL A 20 -20.49 -12.30 5.48
N GLU A 21 -19.19 -12.24 5.21
CA GLU A 21 -18.41 -11.00 5.18
C GLU A 21 -18.32 -10.46 3.76
N ASP A 22 -18.56 -9.17 3.56
CA ASP A 22 -18.49 -8.51 2.25
C ASP A 22 -17.08 -7.95 2.00
N MET A 23 -16.37 -8.53 1.03
CA MET A 23 -15.02 -8.15 0.60
C MET A 23 -15.01 -7.14 -0.57
N GLY A 24 -16.15 -6.50 -0.85
CA GLY A 24 -16.27 -5.43 -1.83
C GLY A 24 -16.70 -5.89 -3.22
N ARG A 25 -16.60 -4.99 -4.21
CA ARG A 25 -17.08 -5.24 -5.58
C ARG A 25 -16.38 -6.46 -6.21
N ALA A 26 -17.15 -7.32 -6.86
CA ALA A 26 -16.58 -8.44 -7.60
C ALA A 26 -15.90 -7.98 -8.89
N THR A 27 -14.80 -8.65 -9.22
CA THR A 27 -14.09 -8.49 -10.47
C THR A 27 -15.06 -8.78 -11.61
N ARG A 28 -15.33 -7.76 -12.44
CA ARG A 28 -16.22 -7.92 -13.59
C ARG A 28 -15.53 -8.74 -14.65
N ARG A 29 -16.14 -9.88 -14.97
CA ARG A 29 -15.70 -10.78 -16.03
C ARG A 29 -16.82 -10.95 -17.03
N PHE A 30 -16.49 -10.88 -18.30
CA PHE A 30 -17.42 -11.19 -19.37
C PHE A 30 -16.72 -11.90 -20.51
N THR A 31 -17.51 -12.67 -21.25
CA THR A 31 -17.02 -13.50 -22.35
C THR A 31 -17.64 -13.00 -23.64
N ILE A 32 -16.79 -12.62 -24.58
CA ILE A 32 -17.15 -12.29 -25.95
C ILE A 32 -16.97 -13.54 -26.78
N ARG A 33 -17.96 -13.85 -27.62
CA ARG A 33 -17.85 -14.89 -28.63
C ARG A 33 -18.00 -14.22 -29.98
N GLY A 34 -17.09 -14.55 -30.89
CA GLY A 34 -17.07 -13.99 -32.23
C GLY A 34 -16.44 -14.95 -33.20
N PHE A 35 -16.36 -14.53 -34.45
CA PHE A 35 -15.70 -15.28 -35.50
C PHE A 35 -14.89 -14.33 -36.39
N LEU A 36 -13.79 -14.83 -36.92
CA LEU A 36 -12.96 -14.17 -37.92
C LEU A 36 -13.35 -14.72 -39.29
N LEU A 37 -13.59 -13.84 -40.26
CA LEU A 37 -13.94 -14.20 -41.64
C LEU A 37 -12.86 -13.77 -42.63
N GLN A 38 -12.66 -14.60 -43.65
CA GLN A 38 -11.85 -14.23 -44.81
C GLN A 38 -12.68 -13.35 -45.73
N SER A 39 -12.11 -12.23 -46.21
CA SER A 39 -12.72 -11.39 -47.26
C SER A 39 -14.16 -10.96 -46.93
N SER A 40 -14.33 -10.22 -45.82
CA SER A 40 -15.62 -9.62 -45.51
C SER A 40 -16.02 -8.61 -46.59
N GLY A 41 -17.19 -8.76 -47.20
CA GLY A 41 -17.71 -7.80 -48.17
C GLY A 41 -18.08 -6.44 -47.55
N LEU A 42 -18.17 -6.36 -46.22
CA LEU A 42 -18.51 -5.14 -45.48
C LEU A 42 -17.27 -4.43 -44.91
N TYR A 43 -16.18 -5.16 -44.68
CA TYR A 43 -14.97 -4.64 -44.05
C TYR A 43 -13.73 -5.11 -44.80
N THR A 44 -12.87 -4.17 -45.21
CA THR A 44 -11.53 -4.48 -45.74
C THR A 44 -10.70 -5.10 -44.62
N ALA A 45 -10.74 -6.42 -44.53
CA ALA A 45 -10.02 -7.19 -43.53
C ALA A 45 -8.88 -7.98 -44.20
N PRO A 46 -7.70 -8.06 -43.57
CA PRO A 46 -6.57 -8.86 -44.08
C PRO A 46 -6.88 -10.36 -43.98
N ASP A 47 -5.95 -11.22 -44.41
CA ASP A 47 -6.19 -12.67 -44.38
C ASP A 47 -6.48 -13.19 -42.96
N VAL A 48 -7.29 -14.25 -42.85
CA VAL A 48 -7.77 -14.72 -41.54
C VAL A 48 -6.64 -15.22 -40.66
N MET A 49 -5.58 -15.78 -41.25
CA MET A 49 -4.40 -16.19 -40.51
C MET A 49 -3.72 -14.98 -39.88
N THR A 50 -3.57 -13.88 -40.63
CA THR A 50 -2.99 -12.64 -40.09
C THR A 50 -3.87 -11.99 -39.03
N GLN A 51 -5.20 -12.06 -39.19
CA GLN A 51 -6.14 -11.59 -38.15
C GLN A 51 -5.99 -12.41 -36.86
N ARG A 52 -5.91 -13.74 -36.98
CA ARG A 52 -5.69 -14.63 -35.84
C ARG A 52 -4.40 -14.28 -35.11
N ASP A 53 -3.29 -14.16 -35.83
CA ASP A 53 -1.99 -13.88 -35.21
C ASP A 53 -1.98 -12.50 -34.54
N SER A 54 -2.62 -11.50 -35.15
CA SER A 54 -2.78 -10.18 -34.54
C SER A 54 -3.62 -10.22 -33.25
N LEU A 55 -4.67 -11.06 -33.22
CA LEU A 55 -5.51 -11.24 -32.04
C LEU A 55 -4.74 -11.93 -30.91
N VAL A 56 -3.97 -12.97 -31.24
CA VAL A 56 -3.09 -13.66 -30.28
C VAL A 56 -2.06 -12.70 -29.72
N ALA A 57 -1.36 -11.95 -30.57
CA ALA A 57 -0.36 -10.97 -30.15
C ALA A 57 -0.96 -9.88 -29.23
N ALA A 58 -2.17 -9.40 -29.54
CA ALA A 58 -2.88 -8.45 -28.69
C ALA A 58 -3.24 -9.05 -27.33
N CYS A 59 -3.60 -10.34 -27.28
CA CYS A 59 -3.94 -11.04 -26.05
C CYS A 59 -2.72 -11.37 -25.17
N GLU A 60 -1.56 -11.57 -25.78
CA GLU A 60 -0.30 -11.88 -25.09
C GLU A 60 0.49 -10.64 -24.68
N THR A 61 0.04 -9.44 -25.08
CA THR A 61 0.65 -8.19 -24.62
C THR A 61 0.43 -8.05 -23.12
N GLY A 62 1.51 -8.04 -22.32
CA GLY A 62 1.46 -8.10 -20.86
C GLY A 62 0.86 -6.87 -20.15
N SER A 63 0.30 -5.90 -20.87
CA SER A 63 -0.34 -4.71 -20.31
C SER A 63 -1.86 -4.76 -20.47
N ALA A 64 -2.58 -4.03 -19.61
CA ALA A 64 -4.01 -3.85 -19.80
C ALA A 64 -4.27 -3.17 -21.15
N GLY A 65 -5.16 -3.74 -21.94
CA GLY A 65 -5.54 -3.25 -23.25
C GLY A 65 -6.86 -2.47 -23.21
N THR A 66 -7.05 -1.59 -24.18
CA THR A 66 -8.34 -0.91 -24.37
C THR A 66 -9.24 -1.77 -25.24
N LEU A 67 -10.44 -2.08 -24.74
CA LEU A 67 -11.49 -2.79 -25.46
C LEU A 67 -12.71 -1.87 -25.59
N VAL A 68 -13.07 -1.53 -26.83
CA VAL A 68 -14.29 -0.75 -27.12
C VAL A 68 -15.45 -1.71 -27.31
N HIS A 69 -16.31 -1.83 -26.31
CA HIS A 69 -17.50 -2.65 -26.36
C HIS A 69 -18.68 -1.85 -26.94
N PRO A 70 -19.50 -2.42 -27.85
CA PRO A 70 -20.59 -1.70 -28.50
C PRO A 70 -21.60 -1.04 -27.54
N THR A 71 -21.87 -1.67 -26.40
CA THR A 71 -22.84 -1.17 -25.41
C THR A 71 -22.23 -0.67 -24.11
N LEU A 72 -20.98 -1.04 -23.80
CA LEU A 72 -20.32 -0.67 -22.54
C LEU A 72 -19.30 0.45 -22.75
N GLY A 73 -19.07 0.86 -23.99
CA GLY A 73 -18.10 1.88 -24.34
C GLY A 73 -16.67 1.37 -24.20
N GLU A 74 -15.75 2.29 -23.94
CA GLU A 74 -14.33 2.00 -23.77
C GLU A 74 -14.06 1.41 -22.38
N LEU A 75 -13.46 0.22 -22.36
CA LEU A 75 -13.11 -0.52 -21.16
C LEU A 75 -11.62 -0.86 -21.17
N THR A 76 -10.92 -0.57 -20.07
CA THR A 76 -9.59 -1.12 -19.84
C THR A 76 -9.74 -2.55 -19.34
N VAL A 77 -9.19 -3.51 -20.08
CA VAL A 77 -9.34 -4.95 -19.79
C VAL A 77 -8.00 -5.66 -19.73
N SER A 78 -7.94 -6.71 -18.92
CA SER A 78 -6.86 -7.70 -18.97
C SER A 78 -7.41 -9.06 -19.35
N ILE A 79 -6.58 -9.81 -20.05
CA ILE A 79 -6.92 -11.16 -20.52
C ILE A 79 -6.26 -12.14 -19.54
N PRO A 80 -7.05 -12.99 -18.87
CA PRO A 80 -6.55 -14.00 -17.95
C PRO A 80 -5.87 -15.16 -18.67
N GLU A 81 -5.20 -16.01 -17.91
CA GLU A 81 -4.74 -17.31 -18.39
C GLU A 81 -5.90 -18.09 -19.05
N SER A 82 -5.64 -18.69 -20.22
CA SER A 82 -6.66 -19.34 -21.05
C SER A 82 -7.85 -18.45 -21.45
N GLY A 83 -7.66 -17.12 -21.44
CA GLY A 83 -8.71 -16.15 -21.76
C GLY A 83 -9.11 -16.15 -23.23
N LEU A 84 -8.17 -16.42 -24.13
CA LEU A 84 -8.43 -16.56 -25.57
C LEU A 84 -8.49 -18.05 -25.95
N ARG A 85 -9.62 -18.47 -26.52
CA ARG A 85 -9.78 -19.78 -27.13
C ARG A 85 -10.21 -19.60 -28.57
N ILE A 86 -9.41 -20.11 -29.50
CA ILE A 86 -9.73 -20.14 -30.92
C ILE A 86 -10.06 -21.59 -31.29
N THR A 87 -11.19 -21.78 -31.97
CA THR A 87 -11.63 -23.06 -32.52
C THR A 87 -11.57 -22.97 -34.03
N GLU A 88 -10.81 -23.87 -34.64
CA GLU A 88 -10.69 -23.94 -36.09
C GLU A 88 -11.90 -24.70 -36.65
N GLY A 89 -12.68 -24.05 -37.51
CA GLY A 89 -13.75 -24.72 -38.24
C GLY A 89 -13.17 -25.57 -39.37
N LEU A 90 -13.80 -26.71 -39.67
CA LEU A 90 -13.41 -27.63 -40.75
C LEU A 90 -13.25 -26.99 -42.14
N ALA A 91 -13.75 -25.76 -42.34
CA ALA A 91 -13.79 -25.08 -43.63
C ALA A 91 -12.65 -24.05 -43.86
N GLY A 92 -11.70 -23.89 -42.93
CA GLY A 92 -10.47 -23.10 -43.10
C GLY A 92 -10.61 -21.58 -43.33
N ARG A 93 -11.81 -21.08 -43.64
CA ARG A 93 -12.12 -19.67 -43.91
C ARG A 93 -12.76 -18.92 -42.75
N VAL A 94 -13.07 -19.64 -41.67
CA VAL A 94 -13.74 -19.09 -40.48
C VAL A 94 -13.06 -19.65 -39.23
N PHE A 95 -12.70 -18.76 -38.31
CA PHE A 95 -12.19 -19.12 -36.99
C PHE A 95 -13.11 -18.56 -35.93
N GLU A 96 -13.71 -19.43 -35.12
CA GLU A 96 -14.50 -18.99 -33.99
C GLU A 96 -13.58 -18.73 -32.80
N PHE A 97 -13.81 -17.63 -32.08
CA PHE A 97 -13.06 -17.33 -30.88
C PHE A 97 -13.99 -17.02 -29.71
N THR A 98 -13.53 -17.43 -28.54
CA THR A 98 -14.10 -17.05 -27.26
C THR A 98 -13.04 -16.29 -26.49
N LEU A 99 -13.32 -15.02 -26.20
CA LEU A 99 -12.45 -14.13 -25.44
C LEU A 99 -13.09 -13.82 -24.10
N THR A 100 -12.46 -14.28 -23.02
CA THR A 100 -12.84 -13.93 -21.66
C THR A 100 -11.95 -12.79 -21.20
N VAL A 101 -12.57 -11.67 -20.80
CA VAL A 101 -11.87 -10.47 -20.36
C VAL A 101 -12.27 -10.10 -18.94
N ILE A 102 -11.34 -9.47 -18.24
CA ILE A 102 -11.52 -8.91 -16.90
C ILE A 102 -11.41 -7.38 -16.99
N GLU A 103 -12.39 -6.66 -16.48
CA GLU A 103 -12.31 -5.19 -16.30
C GLU A 103 -11.14 -4.89 -15.34
N SER A 104 -10.10 -4.24 -15.87
CA SER A 104 -8.93 -3.82 -15.10
C SER A 104 -9.14 -2.39 -14.63
N GLY A 105 -9.23 -2.21 -13.31
CA GLY A 105 -9.19 -0.89 -12.70
C GLY A 105 -7.79 -0.28 -12.75
N LEU A 106 -7.68 1.01 -12.45
CA LEU A 106 -6.41 1.66 -12.20
C LEU A 106 -5.65 0.89 -11.12
N ARG A 107 -4.36 0.61 -11.37
CA ARG A 107 -3.46 -0.09 -10.44
C ARG A 107 -3.16 0.82 -9.25
N VAL A 108 -4.08 0.91 -8.31
CA VAL A 108 -3.87 1.57 -7.02
C VAL A 108 -3.21 0.55 -6.11
N PHE A 109 -1.89 0.68 -5.92
CA PHE A 109 -1.26 0.05 -4.77
C PHE A 109 -1.86 0.65 -3.52
N ALA A 110 -2.17 -0.18 -2.51
CA ALA A 110 -2.40 0.36 -1.19
C ALA A 110 -1.15 1.15 -0.81
N ILE A 111 -1.26 2.46 -0.77
CA ILE A 111 -0.24 3.32 -0.20
C ILE A 111 -0.32 3.02 1.29
N THR A 112 0.36 1.97 1.75
CA THR A 112 0.77 1.91 3.15
C THR A 112 1.64 3.15 3.31
N SER A 113 1.11 4.18 3.95
CA SER A 113 1.70 5.50 4.08
C SER A 113 3.06 5.42 4.76
N SER A 114 4.11 5.11 4.00
CA SER A 114 5.50 5.24 4.44
C SER A 114 5.93 6.72 4.56
N ALA A 115 5.09 7.65 4.09
CA ALA A 115 5.30 9.08 4.26
C ALA A 115 5.26 9.52 5.74
N ASP A 116 4.47 8.85 6.59
CA ASP A 116 4.40 9.16 8.03
C ASP A 116 5.52 8.48 8.84
N ALA A 117 6.15 7.43 8.30
CA ALA A 117 7.31 6.79 8.93
C ALA A 117 8.57 7.66 8.78
N ALA A 118 8.76 8.32 7.62
CA ALA A 118 9.92 9.15 7.37
C ALA A 118 9.94 10.44 8.22
N SER A 119 8.79 11.08 8.43
CA SER A 119 8.69 12.27 9.28
C SER A 119 8.91 11.94 10.76
N THR A 120 8.37 10.81 11.24
CA THR A 120 8.51 10.36 12.63
C THR A 120 9.95 9.99 13.00
N VAL A 121 10.71 9.38 12.07
CA VAL A 121 12.12 9.04 12.31
C VAL A 121 13.00 10.31 12.38
N GLN A 122 12.69 11.34 11.58
CA GLN A 122 13.43 12.61 11.60
C GLN A 122 13.24 13.38 12.91
N THR A 123 12.04 13.39 13.49
CA THR A 123 11.80 14.03 14.79
C THR A 123 12.44 13.26 15.95
N SER A 124 12.53 11.93 15.86
CA SER A 124 13.03 11.09 16.95
C SER A 124 14.50 11.35 17.27
N TRP A 125 15.39 11.52 16.28
CA TRP A 125 16.82 11.70 16.56
C TRP A 125 17.13 13.10 17.11
N LEU A 126 16.46 14.15 16.61
CA LEU A 126 16.58 15.52 17.11
C LEU A 126 16.09 15.62 18.56
N ALA A 127 14.96 14.97 18.87
CA ALA A 127 14.44 14.91 20.24
C ALA A 127 15.40 14.17 21.17
N VAL A 128 16.02 13.07 20.71
CA VAL A 128 17.04 12.35 21.48
C VAL A 128 18.29 13.21 21.71
N ALA A 129 18.80 13.87 20.67
CA ALA A 129 19.98 14.73 20.78
C ALA A 129 19.75 15.96 21.68
N ALA A 130 18.58 16.57 21.60
CA ALA A 130 18.21 17.68 22.48
C ALA A 130 18.07 17.22 23.95
N LYS A 131 17.50 16.03 24.17
CA LYS A 131 17.35 15.46 25.52
C LYS A 131 18.68 15.12 26.16
N THR A 132 19.63 14.54 25.42
CA THR A 132 20.97 14.22 25.94
C THR A 132 21.79 15.47 26.26
N ALA A 133 21.71 16.51 25.41
CA ALA A 133 22.35 17.80 25.71
C ALA A 133 21.73 18.46 26.95
N GLY A 134 20.40 18.42 27.08
CA GLY A 134 19.69 18.99 28.22
C GLY A 134 20.02 18.30 29.55
N THR A 135 20.09 16.95 29.58
CA THR A 135 20.47 16.21 30.78
C THR A 135 21.91 16.47 31.18
N PHE A 136 22.83 16.56 30.21
CA PHE A 136 24.25 16.85 30.48
C PHE A 136 24.44 18.24 31.10
N ILE A 137 23.79 19.28 30.56
CA ILE A 137 23.84 20.63 31.15
C ILE A 137 23.20 20.64 32.54
N GLY A 138 22.08 19.93 32.72
CA GLY A 138 21.42 19.78 34.02
C GLY A 138 22.32 19.13 35.08
N GLU A 139 23.05 18.08 34.72
CA GLU A 139 24.01 17.41 35.61
C GLU A 139 25.19 18.31 35.99
N ILE A 140 25.74 19.08 35.03
CA ILE A 140 26.81 20.05 35.31
C ILE A 140 26.32 21.14 36.25
N HIS A 141 25.16 21.74 35.97
CA HIS A 141 24.61 22.81 36.82
C HIS A 141 24.27 22.30 38.23
N GLY A 142 23.75 21.08 38.36
CA GLY A 142 23.50 20.44 39.65
C GLY A 142 24.79 20.26 40.46
N THR A 143 25.87 19.83 39.79
CA THR A 143 27.18 19.63 40.40
C THR A 143 27.80 20.96 40.87
N ILE A 144 27.70 22.02 40.08
CA ILE A 144 28.20 23.36 40.46
C ILE A 144 27.45 23.90 41.69
N ASN A 145 26.12 23.83 41.68
CA ASN A 145 25.31 24.31 42.81
C ASN A 145 25.60 23.52 44.10
N PHE A 146 25.87 22.21 43.99
CA PHE A 146 26.33 21.41 45.13
C PHE A 146 27.65 21.93 45.70
N PHE A 147 28.66 22.19 44.87
CA PHE A 147 29.94 22.75 45.32
C PHE A 147 29.81 24.16 45.93
N THR A 148 28.97 25.02 45.36
CA THR A 148 28.69 26.34 45.94
C THR A 148 28.02 26.19 47.31
N GLY A 149 27.06 25.27 47.44
CA GLY A 149 26.40 24.96 48.70
C GLY A 149 27.37 24.46 49.78
N THR A 150 28.27 23.53 49.44
CA THR A 150 29.29 23.01 50.38
C THR A 150 30.31 24.07 50.77
N MET A 151 30.67 24.99 49.87
CA MET A 151 31.55 26.11 50.21
C MET A 151 30.89 27.06 51.22
N HIS A 152 29.61 27.38 51.04
CA HIS A 152 28.87 28.22 51.99
C HIS A 152 28.72 27.55 53.36
N THR A 153 28.48 26.24 53.42
CA THR A 153 28.41 25.54 54.72
C THR A 153 29.75 25.50 55.44
N LEU A 154 30.87 25.36 54.70
CA LEU A 154 32.22 25.47 55.25
C LEU A 154 32.49 26.88 55.82
N GLN A 155 32.14 27.94 55.07
CA GLN A 155 32.29 29.32 55.54
C GLN A 155 31.43 29.59 56.77
N ASN A 156 30.18 29.14 56.77
CA ASN A 156 29.28 29.30 57.92
C ASN A 156 29.78 28.53 59.15
N THR A 157 30.38 27.35 58.96
CA THR A 157 31.03 26.59 60.04
C THR A 157 32.24 27.34 60.59
N ALA A 158 33.11 27.87 59.72
CA ALA A 158 34.27 28.65 60.14
C ALA A 158 33.85 29.91 60.94
N ALA A 159 32.86 30.65 60.45
CA ALA A 159 32.33 31.82 61.15
C ALA A 159 31.66 31.46 62.48
N PHE A 160 31.07 30.26 62.60
CA PHE A 160 30.53 29.75 63.86
C PHE A 160 31.64 29.47 64.88
N TRP A 161 32.74 28.83 64.47
CA TRP A 161 33.90 28.60 65.35
C TRP A 161 34.50 29.92 65.82
N GLU A 162 34.67 30.89 64.93
CA GLU A 162 35.18 32.21 65.28
C GLU A 162 34.30 32.88 66.34
N ARG A 163 32.97 32.95 66.10
CA ARG A 163 32.02 33.51 67.08
C ARG A 163 32.04 32.76 68.40
N SER A 164 32.18 31.43 68.37
CA SER A 164 32.25 30.60 69.57
C SER A 164 33.47 30.97 70.41
N VAL A 165 34.65 31.07 69.78
CA VAL A 165 35.89 31.50 70.46
C VAL A 165 35.75 32.92 71.01
N THR A 166 35.29 33.88 70.20
CA THR A 166 35.09 35.27 70.65
C THR A 166 34.10 35.35 71.81
N SER A 167 33.05 34.52 71.82
CA SER A 167 32.08 34.49 72.93
C SER A 167 32.68 33.93 74.22
N THR A 168 33.56 32.93 74.14
CA THR A 168 34.26 32.38 75.33
C THR A 168 35.35 33.30 75.87
N MET A 169 35.91 34.20 75.05
CA MET A 169 36.89 35.20 75.50
C MET A 169 36.24 36.42 76.16
N ASN A 170 34.95 36.67 75.86
CA ASN A 170 34.18 37.80 76.40
C ASN A 170 33.23 37.39 77.54
N ALA A 171 33.33 36.16 78.04
CA ALA A 171 32.61 35.61 79.19
C ALA A 171 33.58 35.36 80.35
#